data_AF-A0A2D5YKP8-F1
#
_entry.id   AF-A0A2D5YKP8-F1
#
_cell.length_a   1.000
_cell.length_b   1.000
_cell.length_c   1.000
_cell.angle_alpha   90.00
_cell.angle_beta   90.00
_cell.angle_gamma   90.00
#
_symmetry.space_group_name_H-M   'P 1'
#
loop_
_entity.id
_entity.type
_entity.pdbx_description
1 polymer ?
#
loop_
_entity_poly.entity_id
_entity_poly.type
_entity_poly.pdbx_seq_one_letter_code
_entity_poly.pdbx_strand_id
1 'polypeptide(L)'
;MDSKSYMADATRTESVNFEGMNQRLNDNGLKRLLHAGIGLSTEGGEFLDALKKHIFYGKELDRVNLSEEIGDIFWYLAIACDELGIEFETVMARNIEKLKARYGEKFTEERAENRDLEKERDILEKQNFS
;
A
#
# COMPACT_ATOMS: atom_id res chain seq x y z
N MET A 1 25.83 -4.76 -24.79
CA MET A 1 25.59 -5.53 -23.55
C MET A 1 24.74 -6.72 -23.94
N ASP A 2 25.23 -7.94 -23.70
CA ASP A 2 24.45 -9.18 -23.90
C ASP A 2 23.72 -9.60 -22.61
N SER A 3 22.81 -10.57 -22.69
CA SER A 3 22.01 -11.00 -21.53
C SER A 3 22.85 -11.52 -20.36
N LYS A 4 23.99 -12.17 -20.64
CA LYS A 4 24.89 -12.68 -19.59
C LYS A 4 25.61 -11.55 -18.88
N SER A 5 26.13 -10.58 -19.63
CA SER A 5 26.77 -9.39 -19.09
C SER A 5 25.78 -8.59 -18.22
N TYR A 6 24.53 -8.44 -18.65
CA TYR A 6 23.49 -7.80 -17.85
C TYR A 6 23.16 -8.57 -16.56
N MET A 7 22.98 -9.89 -16.63
CA MET A 7 22.73 -10.72 -15.43
C MET A 7 23.88 -10.64 -14.41
N ALA A 8 25.13 -10.58 -14.89
CA ALA A 8 26.29 -10.42 -14.02
C ALA A 8 26.31 -9.05 -13.33
N ASP A 9 25.97 -7.99 -14.06
CA ASP A 9 25.86 -6.64 -13.49
C ASP A 9 24.70 -6.54 -12.48
N ALA A 10 23.55 -7.15 -12.78
CA ALA A 10 22.39 -7.18 -11.88
C ALA A 10 22.70 -7.92 -10.58
N THR A 11 23.23 -9.15 -10.65
CA THR A 11 23.50 -9.97 -9.46
C THR A 11 24.64 -9.42 -8.60
N ARG A 12 25.63 -8.76 -9.19
CA ARG A 12 26.69 -8.06 -8.43
C ARG A 12 26.17 -6.88 -7.60
N THR A 13 25.05 -6.29 -8.01
CA THR A 13 24.43 -5.12 -7.34
C THR A 13 23.24 -5.50 -6.45
N GLU A 14 22.90 -6.79 -6.39
CA GLU A 14 21.87 -7.32 -5.50
C GLU A 14 22.27 -7.19 -4.02
N SER A 15 21.28 -6.91 -3.16
CA SER A 15 21.49 -6.94 -1.72
C SER A 15 21.58 -8.40 -1.24
N VAL A 16 22.76 -8.82 -0.79
CA VAL A 16 23.02 -10.22 -0.39
C VAL A 16 23.29 -10.40 1.11
N ASN A 17 22.91 -9.43 1.95
CA ASN A 17 23.02 -9.57 3.42
C ASN A 17 21.92 -10.49 3.97
N PHE A 18 21.92 -11.74 3.55
CA PHE A 18 20.91 -12.74 3.90
C PHE A 18 20.87 -13.03 5.39
N GLU A 19 22.00 -13.02 6.08
CA GLU A 19 22.05 -13.16 7.54
C GLU A 19 21.29 -12.03 8.23
N GLY A 20 21.55 -10.77 7.84
CA GLY A 20 20.81 -9.63 8.37
C GLY A 20 19.32 -9.65 7.99
N MET A 21 18.97 -10.15 6.80
CA MET A 21 17.57 -10.35 6.41
C MET A 21 16.89 -11.39 7.31
N ASN A 22 17.52 -12.54 7.53
CA ASN A 22 17.03 -13.59 8.41
C ASN A 22 16.85 -13.08 9.84
N GLN A 23 17.81 -12.30 10.35
CA GLN A 23 17.70 -11.71 11.68
C GLN A 23 16.48 -10.79 11.80
N ARG A 24 16.22 -9.93 10.81
CA ARG A 24 15.02 -9.07 10.79
C ARG A 24 13.74 -9.89 10.68
N LEU A 25 13.73 -10.90 9.82
CA LEU A 25 12.57 -11.79 9.65
C LEU A 25 12.28 -12.66 10.87
N ASN A 26 13.19 -12.80 11.84
CA ASN A 26 12.90 -13.48 13.10
C ASN A 26 11.88 -12.71 13.96
N ASP A 27 11.68 -11.42 13.74
CA ASP A 27 10.61 -10.63 14.35
C ASP A 27 9.23 -11.13 13.87
N ASN A 28 8.32 -11.46 14.78
CA ASN A 28 6.97 -11.93 14.41
C ASN A 28 6.09 -10.82 13.87
N GLY A 29 6.26 -9.60 14.37
CA GLY A 29 5.57 -8.43 13.88
C GLY A 29 5.93 -8.11 12.44
N LEU A 30 7.23 -8.17 12.12
CA LEU A 30 7.66 -7.99 10.73
C LEU A 30 7.09 -9.07 9.80
N LYS A 31 6.97 -10.33 10.26
CA LYS A 31 6.30 -11.38 9.47
C LYS A 31 4.82 -11.07 9.24
N ARG A 32 4.11 -10.54 10.25
CA ARG A 32 2.70 -10.14 10.11
C ARG A 32 2.53 -8.98 9.13
N LEU A 33 3.39 -7.96 9.22
CA LEU A 33 3.39 -6.85 8.26
C LEU A 33 3.74 -7.33 6.84
N LEU A 34 4.69 -8.26 6.69
CA LEU A 34 5.02 -8.85 5.40
C LEU A 34 3.82 -9.64 4.84
N HIS A 35 3.16 -10.45 5.66
CA HIS A 35 1.96 -11.19 5.26
C HIS A 35 0.84 -10.24 4.82
N ALA A 36 0.57 -9.20 5.61
CA ALA A 36 -0.41 -8.17 5.27
C ALA A 36 -0.06 -7.43 3.97
N GLY A 37 1.22 -7.04 3.79
CA GLY A 37 1.68 -6.35 2.59
C GLY A 37 1.56 -7.20 1.32
N ILE A 38 1.88 -8.49 1.39
CA ILE A 38 1.69 -9.43 0.28
C ILE A 38 0.22 -9.55 -0.06
N GLY A 39 -0.63 -9.76 0.95
CA GLY A 39 -2.08 -9.86 0.80
C GLY A 39 -2.68 -8.64 0.10
N LEU A 40 -2.41 -7.44 0.63
CA LEU A 40 -2.86 -6.17 0.04
C LEU A 40 -2.48 -6.03 -1.45
N SER A 41 -1.29 -6.50 -1.83
CA SER A 41 -0.83 -6.47 -3.22
C SER A 41 -1.58 -7.46 -4.10
N THR A 42 -1.91 -8.65 -3.58
CA THR A 42 -2.64 -9.69 -4.31
C THR A 42 -4.07 -9.23 -4.56
N GLU A 43 -4.80 -8.81 -3.52
CA GLU A 43 -6.22 -8.45 -3.64
C GLU A 43 -6.43 -7.15 -4.42
N GLY A 44 -5.47 -6.21 -4.31
CA GLY A 44 -5.43 -5.06 -5.20
C GLY A 44 -5.24 -5.45 -6.67
N GLY A 45 -4.50 -6.53 -6.94
CA GLY A 45 -4.35 -7.12 -8.26
C GLY A 45 -5.63 -7.78 -8.78
N GLU A 46 -6.35 -8.50 -7.93
CA GLU A 46 -7.63 -9.14 -8.27
C GLU A 46 -8.71 -8.08 -8.55
N PHE A 47 -8.75 -7.01 -7.75
CA PHE A 47 -9.63 -5.86 -7.99
C PHE A 47 -9.35 -5.22 -9.35
N LEU A 48 -8.07 -5.03 -9.70
CA LEU A 48 -7.66 -4.52 -11.00
C LEU A 48 -7.97 -5.50 -12.15
N ASP A 49 -7.89 -6.81 -11.92
CA ASP A 49 -8.19 -7.82 -12.94
C ASP A 49 -9.68 -7.79 -13.32
N ALA A 50 -10.58 -7.62 -12.35
CA ALA A 50 -12.01 -7.43 -12.60
C ALA A 50 -12.27 -6.18 -13.48
N LEU A 51 -11.62 -5.04 -13.17
CA LEU A 51 -11.71 -3.84 -14.00
C LEU A 51 -11.10 -4.03 -15.39
N LYS A 52 -9.95 -4.69 -15.49
CA LYS A 52 -9.28 -4.99 -16.76
C LYS A 52 -10.16 -5.83 -17.67
N LYS A 53 -10.78 -6.90 -17.13
CA LYS A 53 -11.72 -7.77 -17.85
C LYS A 53 -12.91 -6.97 -18.38
N HIS A 54 -13.45 -6.05 -17.58
CA HIS A 54 -14.56 -5.20 -18.00
C HIS A 54 -14.14 -4.23 -19.12
N ILE A 55 -13.12 -3.42 -18.87
CA ILE A 55 -12.72 -2.29 -19.73
C ILE A 55 -12.11 -2.78 -21.05
N PHE A 56 -11.21 -3.76 -21.02
CA PHE A 56 -10.42 -4.15 -22.20
C PHE A 56 -10.95 -5.39 -22.92
N TYR A 57 -11.71 -6.25 -22.24
CA TYR A 57 -12.24 -7.48 -22.83
C TYR A 57 -13.77 -7.50 -22.96
N GLY A 58 -14.44 -6.39 -22.62
CA GLY A 58 -15.89 -6.22 -22.79
C GLY A 58 -16.74 -7.19 -21.96
N LYS A 59 -16.21 -7.68 -20.84
CA LYS A 59 -16.97 -8.53 -19.90
C LYS A 59 -17.93 -7.68 -19.07
N GLU A 60 -19.00 -8.28 -18.58
CA GLU A 60 -19.83 -7.66 -17.54
C GLU A 60 -18.98 -7.31 -16.31
N LEU A 61 -19.28 -6.19 -15.68
CA LEU A 61 -18.55 -5.76 -14.49
C LEU A 61 -18.94 -6.65 -13.31
N ASP A 62 -17.99 -7.45 -12.83
CA ASP A 62 -18.20 -8.31 -11.68
C ASP A 62 -18.14 -7.51 -10.36
N ARG A 63 -19.27 -6.92 -10.00
CA ARG A 63 -19.42 -6.13 -8.77
C ARG A 63 -19.34 -6.98 -7.50
N VAL A 64 -19.63 -8.29 -7.61
CA VAL A 64 -19.57 -9.20 -6.47
C VAL A 64 -18.10 -9.45 -6.13
N ASN A 65 -17.30 -9.83 -7.13
CA ASN A 65 -15.85 -9.99 -6.97
C ASN A 65 -15.22 -8.68 -6.47
N LEU A 66 -15.56 -7.52 -7.05
CA LEU A 66 -15.01 -6.24 -6.58
C LEU A 66 -15.31 -5.95 -5.10
N SER A 67 -16.48 -6.37 -4.61
CA SER A 67 -16.86 -6.20 -3.20
C SER A 67 -16.14 -7.20 -2.28
N GLU A 68 -15.89 -8.41 -2.76
CA GLU A 68 -15.10 -9.44 -2.07
C GLU A 68 -13.66 -8.96 -1.87
N GLU A 69 -13.00 -8.49 -2.93
CA GLU A 69 -11.62 -7.97 -2.84
C GLU A 69 -11.50 -6.78 -1.88
N ILE A 70 -12.52 -5.90 -1.83
CA ILE A 70 -12.54 -4.80 -0.85
C ILE A 70 -12.55 -5.36 0.57
N GLY A 71 -13.33 -6.43 0.82
CA GLY A 71 -13.37 -7.11 2.11
C GLY A 71 -12.02 -7.71 2.49
N ASP A 72 -11.35 -8.38 1.57
CA ASP A 72 -10.04 -8.99 1.83
C ASP A 72 -8.94 -7.93 2.02
N ILE A 73 -9.00 -6.81 1.28
CA ILE A 73 -8.17 -5.63 1.55
C ILE A 73 -8.40 -5.13 2.98
N PHE A 74 -9.65 -4.99 3.44
CA PHE A 74 -9.92 -4.58 4.82
C PHE A 74 -9.37 -5.59 5.83
N TRP A 75 -9.44 -6.88 5.54
CA TRP A 75 -8.90 -7.92 6.40
C TRP A 75 -7.38 -7.79 6.59
N TYR A 76 -6.62 -7.61 5.51
CA TYR A 76 -5.18 -7.39 5.61
C TYR A 76 -4.82 -6.02 6.23
N LEU A 77 -5.60 -4.97 5.95
CA LEU A 77 -5.43 -3.68 6.63
C LEU A 77 -5.62 -3.83 8.15
N ALA A 78 -6.57 -4.65 8.60
CA ALA A 78 -6.81 -4.88 10.02
C ALA A 78 -5.61 -5.56 10.69
N ILE A 79 -5.00 -6.57 10.02
CA ILE A 79 -3.78 -7.23 10.50
C ILE A 79 -2.63 -6.22 10.61
N ALA A 80 -2.45 -5.36 9.60
CA ALA A 80 -1.39 -4.35 9.62
C ALA A 80 -1.63 -3.30 10.71
N CYS A 81 -2.88 -2.87 10.92
CA CYS A 81 -3.23 -1.89 11.95
C CYS A 81 -2.98 -2.44 13.35
N ASP A 82 -3.41 -3.68 13.61
CA ASP A 82 -3.16 -4.37 14.89
C ASP A 82 -1.66 -4.49 15.17
N GLU A 83 -0.85 -4.88 14.18
CA GLU A 83 0.59 -5.00 14.36
C GLU A 83 1.30 -3.64 14.53
N LEU A 84 0.79 -2.58 13.90
CA LEU A 84 1.33 -1.23 14.06
C LEU A 84 0.84 -0.51 15.33
N GLY A 85 -0.10 -1.10 16.08
CA GLY A 85 -0.70 -0.46 17.24
C GLY A 85 -1.49 0.81 16.86
N ILE A 86 -2.25 0.75 15.77
CA ILE A 86 -3.04 1.89 15.27
C ILE A 86 -4.50 1.49 15.04
N GLU A 87 -5.40 2.43 15.33
CA GLU A 87 -6.84 2.25 15.13
C GLU A 87 -7.29 2.77 13.75
N PHE A 88 -8.22 2.06 13.11
CA PHE A 88 -8.77 2.45 11.81
C PHE A 88 -9.33 3.88 11.82
N GLU A 89 -10.10 4.24 12.84
CA GLU A 89 -10.72 5.55 12.99
C GLU A 89 -9.69 6.67 12.99
N THR A 90 -8.55 6.45 13.66
CA THR A 90 -7.46 7.43 13.74
C THR A 90 -6.79 7.60 12.38
N VAL A 91 -6.54 6.51 11.67
CA VAL A 91 -5.95 6.52 10.32
C VAL A 91 -6.89 7.22 9.33
N MET A 92 -8.17 6.86 9.33
CA MET A 92 -9.19 7.45 8.46
C MET A 92 -9.35 8.96 8.72
N ALA A 93 -9.50 9.37 9.99
CA ALA A 93 -9.67 10.77 10.35
C ALA A 93 -8.51 11.64 9.87
N ARG A 94 -7.28 11.15 10.03
CA ARG A 94 -6.07 11.89 9.64
C ARG A 94 -5.82 11.86 8.14
N ASN A 95 -6.23 10.80 7.46
CA ASN A 95 -6.28 10.79 6.00
C ASN A 95 -7.19 11.92 5.48
N ILE A 96 -8.40 12.05 6.04
CA ILE A 96 -9.34 13.11 5.68
C ILE A 96 -8.82 14.50 6.06
N GLU A 97 -8.22 14.69 7.24
CA GLU A 97 -7.62 15.97 7.64
C GLU A 97 -6.53 16.42 6.65
N LYS A 98 -5.62 15.50 6.30
CA LYS A 98 -4.58 15.74 5.28
C LYS A 98 -5.19 16.08 3.91
N LEU A 99 -6.20 15.33 3.47
CA LEU A 99 -6.85 15.59 2.17
C LEU A 99 -7.62 16.92 2.17
N LYS A 100 -8.23 17.33 3.28
CA LYS A 100 -8.82 18.67 3.44
C LYS A 100 -7.77 19.76 3.43
N ALA A 101 -6.62 19.55 4.08
CA ALA A 101 -5.51 20.49 4.02
C ALA A 101 -5.00 20.69 2.59
N ARG A 102 -5.00 19.63 1.78
CA ARG A 102 -4.61 19.67 0.36
C ARG A 102 -5.70 20.29 -0.53
N TYR A 103 -6.91 19.74 -0.50
CA TYR A 103 -7.95 20.02 -1.48
C TYR A 103 -9.00 21.04 -1.00
N GLY A 104 -9.04 21.38 0.28
CA GLY A 104 -10.15 22.16 0.84
C GLY A 104 -11.46 21.38 0.76
N GLU A 105 -12.46 21.93 0.07
CA GLU A 105 -13.78 21.31 -0.06
C GLU A 105 -13.85 20.21 -1.13
N LYS A 106 -13.04 20.30 -2.19
CA LYS A 106 -13.11 19.37 -3.34
C LYS A 106 -11.79 19.28 -4.08
N PHE A 107 -11.62 18.19 -4.83
CA PHE A 107 -10.47 17.99 -5.70
C PHE A 107 -10.30 19.11 -6.74
N THR A 108 -9.05 19.50 -6.99
CA THR A 108 -8.61 20.25 -8.19
C THR A 108 -7.26 19.70 -8.63
N GLU A 109 -7.00 19.71 -9.94
CA GLU A 109 -5.71 19.27 -10.52
C GLU A 109 -4.56 20.13 -9.99
N GLU A 110 -4.74 21.45 -9.97
CA GLU A 110 -3.76 22.41 -9.44
C GLU A 110 -3.29 22.06 -8.02
N ARG A 111 -4.23 21.71 -7.11
CA ARG A 111 -3.90 21.34 -5.71
C ARG A 111 -3.36 19.91 -5.60
N ALA A 112 -3.64 19.05 -6.58
CA ALA A 112 -3.05 17.72 -6.64
C ALA A 112 -1.55 17.80 -7.01
N GLU A 113 -1.19 18.75 -7.89
CA GLU A 113 0.18 19.00 -8.31
C GLU A 113 0.95 19.85 -7.28
N ASN A 114 0.35 20.95 -6.79
CA ASN A 114 0.99 21.92 -5.89
C ASN A 114 0.69 21.61 -4.41
N ARG A 115 1.30 20.55 -3.89
CA ARG A 115 1.07 20.06 -2.53
C ARG A 115 1.93 20.78 -1.50
N ASP A 116 1.32 21.16 -0.38
CA ASP A 116 2.03 21.60 0.82
C ASP A 116 2.50 20.37 1.63
N LEU A 117 3.67 19.85 1.27
CA LEU A 117 4.22 18.62 1.84
C LEU A 117 4.56 18.74 3.33
N GLU A 118 4.98 19.92 3.77
CA GLU A 118 5.32 20.19 5.17
C GLU A 118 4.07 20.11 6.04
N LYS A 119 3.01 20.83 5.67
CA LYS A 119 1.73 20.77 6.37
C LYS A 119 1.10 19.38 6.36
N GLU A 120 1.16 18.68 5.24
CA GLU A 120 0.69 17.28 5.16
C GLU A 120 1.48 16.37 6.12
N ARG A 121 2.80 16.56 6.20
CA ARG A 121 3.67 15.79 7.09
C ARG A 121 3.35 16.08 8.57
N ASP A 122 3.19 17.35 8.95
CA ASP A 122 2.82 17.74 10.32
C ASP A 122 1.52 17.07 10.79
N ILE A 123 0.53 16.93 9.91
CA ILE A 123 -0.72 16.19 10.20
C ILE A 123 -0.43 14.69 10.36
N LEU A 124 0.42 14.13 9.50
CA LEU A 124 0.79 12.71 9.49
C LEU A 124 1.76 12.29 10.60
N GLU A 125 2.44 13.22 11.27
CA GLU A 125 3.31 12.92 12.41
C GLU A 125 2.56 12.86 13.75
N LYS A 126 1.31 13.37 13.80
CA LYS A 126 0.41 13.21 14.95
C LYS A 126 -0.09 11.77 15.16
N GLN A 127 0.52 10.77 14.51
CA GLN A 127 0.16 9.35 14.69
C GLN A 127 0.75 8.89 16.00
N ASN A 128 -0.11 8.37 16.87
CA ASN A 128 0.34 7.60 18.00
C ASN A 128 0.42 6.14 17.57
N PHE A 129 1.52 5.49 17.90
CA PHE A 129 1.71 4.04 17.77
C PHE A 129 1.69 3.50 19.20
N SER A 130 0.78 2.58 19.49
CA SER A 130 0.65 1.96 20.82
C SER A 130 1.66 0.86 21.07
#